data_AF-A0D4Q8-F1
#
_entry.id   AF-A0D4Q8-F1
#
_cell.length_a   1.000
_cell.length_b   1.000
_cell.length_c   1.000
_cell.angle_alpha   90.00
_cell.angle_beta   90.00
_cell.angle_gamma   90.00
#
_symmetry.space_group_name_H-M   'P 1'
#
loop_
_entity.id
_entity.type
_entity.pdbx_description
1 polymer ?
#
loop_
_entity_poly.entity_id
_entity_poly.type
_entity_poly.pdbx_seq_one_letter_code
_entity_poly.pdbx_strand_id
1 'polypeptide(L)'
;MNNNQNQPPTISRIIPPPFANQQQALQIENVSLKTQVQKLQDQLKDANVKNTQLQHQNQELQSTNQSLLTQLNQKNQNSIINQNSNENQILKDKCIELQLHNQDLLQKITQLSKEKQEKQFVEIKSYLQYSPKVQEETICLKWTQKIANLQIKYKSKGKAVEFEGYGEIQNKNVIFQCQCDLSKMPVDNQEPRIILKECELHLIYQI
;
A
#
# COMPACT_ATOMS: atom_id res chain seq x y z
N MET A 1 -69.82 -4.99 -111.27
CA MET A 1 -70.11 -6.43 -111.10
C MET A 1 -69.76 -6.82 -109.67
N ASN A 2 -70.61 -7.67 -109.08
CA ASN A 2 -70.48 -8.46 -107.84
C ASN A 2 -70.60 -7.81 -106.45
N ASN A 3 -71.74 -8.13 -105.84
CA ASN A 3 -71.99 -8.37 -104.42
C ASN A 3 -71.02 -9.41 -103.84
N ASN A 4 -70.60 -9.22 -102.58
CA ASN A 4 -70.99 -10.16 -101.52
C ASN A 4 -70.89 -9.53 -100.12
N GLN A 5 -71.88 -9.89 -99.31
CA GLN A 5 -72.21 -9.38 -97.98
C GLN A 5 -71.25 -9.90 -96.90
N ASN A 6 -71.04 -9.13 -95.83
CA ASN A 6 -71.18 -9.67 -94.48
C ASN A 6 -71.40 -8.59 -93.41
N GLN A 7 -72.34 -8.95 -92.53
CA GLN A 7 -73.06 -8.31 -91.42
C GLN A 7 -72.46 -7.11 -90.65
N PRO A 8 -73.34 -6.24 -90.09
CA PRO A 8 -72.95 -5.07 -89.31
C PRO A 8 -72.54 -5.44 -87.87
N PRO A 9 -71.57 -4.74 -87.25
CA PRO A 9 -71.32 -4.90 -85.83
C PRO A 9 -72.50 -4.34 -85.03
N THR A 10 -73.05 -5.20 -84.18
CA THR A 10 -74.11 -4.91 -83.21
C THR A 10 -73.62 -3.82 -82.25
N ILE A 11 -74.17 -2.61 -82.35
CA ILE A 11 -73.99 -1.58 -81.33
C ILE A 11 -74.85 -1.99 -80.14
N SER A 12 -74.24 -2.66 -79.16
CA SER A 12 -74.83 -2.82 -77.83
C SER A 12 -75.14 -1.43 -77.28
N ARG A 13 -76.42 -1.04 -77.29
CA ARG A 13 -76.90 0.08 -76.49
C ARG A 13 -76.60 -0.25 -75.04
N ILE A 14 -75.55 0.37 -74.50
CA ILE A 14 -75.35 0.48 -73.06
C ILE A 14 -76.52 1.34 -72.58
N ILE A 15 -77.56 0.71 -72.06
CA ILE A 15 -78.65 1.39 -71.36
C ILE A 15 -78.01 2.02 -70.13
N PRO A 16 -77.98 3.36 -69.98
CA PRO A 16 -77.47 3.97 -68.76
C PRO A 16 -78.34 3.47 -67.59
N PRO A 17 -77.72 3.02 -66.47
CA PRO A 17 -78.48 2.50 -65.34
C PRO A 17 -79.45 3.59 -64.84
N PRO A 18 -80.63 3.20 -64.33
CA PRO A 18 -81.65 4.17 -63.90
C PRO A 18 -81.06 5.10 -62.83
N PHE A 19 -81.32 6.41 -62.96
CA PHE A 19 -80.83 7.47 -62.08
C PHE A 19 -81.01 7.18 -60.56
N ALA A 20 -82.04 6.40 -60.20
CA ALA A 20 -82.28 5.95 -58.83
C ALA A 20 -81.15 5.07 -58.24
N ASN A 21 -80.50 4.23 -59.06
CA ASN A 21 -79.42 3.35 -58.60
C ASN A 21 -78.11 4.12 -58.38
N GLN A 22 -77.85 5.18 -59.15
CA GLN A 22 -76.69 6.06 -58.92
C GLN A 22 -76.85 6.91 -57.66
N GLN A 23 -78.05 7.44 -57.40
CA GLN A 23 -78.31 8.19 -56.17
C GLN A 23 -78.16 7.33 -54.91
N GLN A 24 -78.66 6.09 -54.92
CA GLN A 24 -78.48 5.17 -53.80
C GLN A 24 -77.00 4.80 -53.58
N ALA A 25 -76.23 4.55 -54.64
CA ALA A 25 -74.80 4.25 -54.53
C ALA A 25 -74.01 5.42 -53.91
N LEU A 26 -74.26 6.65 -54.35
CA LEU A 26 -73.65 7.87 -53.79
C LEU A 26 -74.05 8.10 -52.33
N GLN A 27 -75.28 7.78 -51.95
CA GLN A 27 -75.75 7.93 -50.58
C GLN A 27 -75.06 6.92 -49.63
N ILE A 28 -74.87 5.68 -50.07
CA ILE A 28 -74.11 4.66 -49.34
C ILE A 28 -72.64 5.07 -49.20
N GLU A 29 -72.02 5.56 -50.27
CA GLU A 29 -70.63 6.05 -50.25
C GLU A 29 -70.47 7.24 -49.29
N ASN A 30 -71.40 8.19 -49.29
CA ASN A 30 -71.38 9.35 -48.39
C ASN A 30 -71.46 8.93 -46.91
N VAL A 31 -72.30 7.94 -46.58
CA VAL A 31 -72.40 7.39 -45.21
C VAL A 31 -71.13 6.64 -44.83
N SER A 32 -70.54 5.88 -45.75
CA SER A 32 -69.26 5.18 -45.54
C SER A 32 -68.12 6.17 -45.26
N LEU A 33 -67.99 7.20 -46.10
CA LEU A 33 -66.98 8.26 -45.93
C LEU A 33 -67.16 9.02 -44.62
N LYS A 34 -68.40 9.37 -44.24
CA LYS A 34 -68.69 9.99 -42.94
C LYS A 34 -68.28 9.09 -41.77
N THR A 35 -68.55 7.79 -41.86
CA THR A 35 -68.15 6.82 -40.84
C THR A 35 -66.63 6.71 -40.75
N GLN A 36 -65.92 6.74 -41.89
CA GLN A 36 -64.47 6.67 -41.94
C GLN A 36 -63.81 7.95 -41.38
N VAL A 37 -64.37 9.11 -41.69
CA VAL A 37 -63.94 10.40 -41.11
C VAL A 37 -64.13 10.39 -39.59
N GLN A 38 -65.26 9.91 -39.08
CA GLN A 38 -65.49 9.80 -37.64
C GLN A 38 -64.47 8.89 -36.96
N LYS A 39 -64.19 7.71 -37.53
CA LYS A 39 -63.16 6.79 -37.02
C LYS A 39 -61.77 7.43 -36.98
N LEU A 40 -61.40 8.18 -38.02
CA LEU A 40 -60.11 8.89 -38.07
C LEU A 40 -60.04 10.02 -37.03
N GLN A 41 -61.14 10.73 -36.79
CA GLN A 41 -61.22 11.75 -35.75
C GLN A 41 -61.07 11.15 -34.35
N ASP A 42 -61.72 10.02 -34.09
CA ASP A 42 -61.60 9.31 -32.81
C ASP A 42 -60.16 8.80 -32.60
N GLN A 43 -59.54 8.22 -33.64
CA GLN A 43 -58.13 7.80 -33.60
C GLN A 43 -57.16 8.97 -33.36
N LEU A 44 -57.42 10.13 -33.99
CA LEU A 44 -56.61 11.33 -33.78
C LEU A 44 -56.74 11.85 -32.35
N LYS A 45 -57.96 11.80 -31.79
CA LYS A 45 -58.22 12.19 -30.40
C LYS A 45 -57.46 11.27 -29.43
N ASP A 46 -57.54 9.96 -29.62
CA ASP A 46 -56.84 8.98 -28.78
C ASP A 46 -55.31 9.13 -28.89
N ALA A 47 -54.79 9.36 -30.11
CA ALA A 47 -53.38 9.62 -30.33
C ALA A 47 -52.90 10.90 -29.61
N ASN A 48 -53.71 11.97 -29.61
CA ASN A 48 -53.39 13.21 -28.92
C ASN A 48 -53.38 13.05 -27.39
N VAL A 49 -54.33 12.28 -26.84
CA VAL A 49 -54.34 11.94 -25.41
C VAL A 49 -53.07 11.16 -25.04
N LYS A 50 -52.72 10.14 -25.84
CA LYS A 50 -51.50 9.35 -25.62
C LYS A 50 -50.23 10.18 -25.74
N ASN A 51 -50.16 11.09 -26.71
CA ASN A 51 -49.02 11.99 -26.87
C ASN A 51 -48.85 12.92 -25.66
N THR A 52 -49.95 13.47 -25.14
CA THR A 52 -49.95 14.30 -23.93
C THR A 52 -49.42 13.51 -22.72
N GLN A 53 -49.86 12.26 -22.56
CA GLN A 53 -49.39 11.39 -21.49
C GLN A 53 -47.89 11.07 -21.61
N LEU A 54 -47.41 10.78 -22.83
CA LEU A 54 -45.99 10.53 -23.10
C LEU A 54 -45.13 11.79 -22.85
N GLN A 55 -45.62 12.97 -23.19
CA GLN A 55 -44.93 14.23 -22.89
C GLN A 55 -44.77 14.45 -21.39
N HIS A 56 -45.81 14.18 -20.60
CA HIS A 56 -45.73 14.26 -19.15
C HIS A 56 -44.70 13.28 -18.57
N GLN A 57 -44.75 12.01 -18.99
CA GLN A 57 -43.79 11.00 -18.56
C GLN A 57 -42.36 11.38 -18.93
N ASN A 58 -42.15 11.96 -20.12
CA ASN A 58 -40.82 12.39 -20.54
C ASN A 58 -40.29 13.54 -19.68
N GLN A 59 -41.14 14.49 -19.30
CA GLN A 59 -40.77 15.58 -18.38
C GLN A 59 -40.41 15.04 -16.97
N GLU A 60 -41.17 14.08 -16.45
CA GLU A 60 -40.88 13.43 -15.17
C GLU A 60 -39.54 12.68 -15.19
N LEU A 61 -39.27 11.95 -16.28
CA LEU A 61 -38.01 11.24 -16.48
C LEU A 61 -36.83 12.21 -16.61
N GLN A 62 -36.99 13.32 -17.31
CA GLN A 62 -35.95 14.36 -17.41
C GLN A 62 -35.64 14.98 -16.05
N SER A 63 -36.67 15.30 -15.26
CA SER A 63 -36.50 15.81 -13.89
C SER A 63 -35.77 14.80 -13.00
N THR A 64 -36.15 13.53 -13.08
CA THR A 64 -35.50 12.44 -12.33
C THR A 64 -34.02 12.30 -12.71
N ASN A 65 -33.71 12.31 -14.01
CA ASN A 65 -32.32 12.25 -14.50
C ASN A 65 -31.49 13.44 -14.02
N GLN A 66 -32.04 14.65 -14.02
CA GLN A 66 -31.33 15.84 -13.55
C GLN A 66 -31.06 15.79 -12.04
N SER A 67 -32.02 15.29 -11.25
CA SER A 67 -31.83 15.06 -9.81
C SER A 67 -30.75 14.02 -9.54
N LEU A 68 -30.81 12.88 -10.23
CA LEU A 68 -29.80 11.81 -10.10
C LEU A 68 -28.40 12.30 -10.49
N LEU A 69 -28.26 13.06 -11.57
CA LEU A 69 -26.99 13.63 -12.00
C LEU A 69 -26.43 14.60 -10.95
N THR A 70 -27.29 15.42 -10.34
CA THR A 70 -26.90 16.34 -9.27
C THR A 70 -26.40 15.58 -8.05
N GLN A 71 -27.11 14.53 -7.62
CA GLN A 71 -26.70 13.69 -6.49
C GLN A 71 -25.38 12.97 -6.76
N LEU A 72 -25.18 12.44 -7.98
CA LEU A 72 -23.93 11.82 -8.41
C LEU A 72 -22.76 12.79 -8.35
N ASN A 73 -22.95 14.00 -8.88
CA ASN A 73 -21.92 15.04 -8.86
C ASN A 73 -21.56 15.47 -7.44
N GLN A 74 -22.55 15.67 -6.58
CA GLN A 74 -22.33 16.00 -5.17
C GLN A 74 -21.58 14.88 -4.43
N LYS A 75 -21.95 13.61 -4.64
CA LYS A 75 -21.28 12.47 -4.02
C LYS A 75 -19.84 12.32 -4.47
N ASN A 76 -19.58 12.47 -5.77
CA ASN A 76 -18.23 12.40 -6.34
C ASN A 76 -17.34 13.54 -5.82
N GLN A 77 -17.84 14.78 -5.82
CA GLN A 77 -17.05 15.93 -5.38
C GLN A 77 -16.80 15.93 -3.87
N ASN A 78 -17.83 15.71 -3.06
CA ASN A 78 -17.72 15.95 -1.62
C ASN A 78 -17.14 14.77 -0.85
N SER A 79 -17.47 13.54 -1.24
CA SER A 79 -17.08 12.36 -0.45
C SER A 79 -15.80 11.74 -0.98
N ILE A 80 -15.75 11.39 -2.26
CA ILE A 80 -14.66 10.55 -2.78
C ILE A 80 -13.37 11.36 -2.93
N ILE A 81 -13.44 12.54 -3.53
CA ILE A 81 -12.23 13.34 -3.78
C ILE A 81 -11.63 13.87 -2.47
N ASN A 82 -12.46 14.43 -1.59
CA ASN A 82 -11.97 14.99 -0.32
C ASN A 82 -11.46 13.89 0.63
N GLN A 83 -12.17 12.76 0.72
CA GLN A 83 -11.73 11.66 1.58
C GLN A 83 -10.42 11.06 1.07
N ASN A 84 -10.31 10.77 -0.24
CA ASN A 84 -9.07 10.26 -0.82
C ASN A 84 -7.91 11.26 -0.68
N SER A 85 -8.17 12.57 -0.78
CA SER A 85 -7.14 13.60 -0.58
C SER A 85 -6.63 13.60 0.86
N ASN A 86 -7.53 13.54 1.85
CA ASN A 86 -7.16 13.52 3.26
C ASN A 86 -6.41 12.23 3.63
N GLU A 87 -6.91 11.07 3.20
CA GLU A 87 -6.25 9.77 3.44
C GLU A 87 -4.84 9.74 2.82
N ASN A 88 -4.68 10.24 1.58
CA ASN A 88 -3.36 10.34 0.95
C ASN A 88 -2.42 11.28 1.71
N GLN A 89 -2.91 12.38 2.26
CA GLN A 89 -2.08 13.28 3.05
C GLN A 89 -1.60 12.62 4.35
N ILE A 90 -2.50 11.95 5.08
CA ILE A 90 -2.17 11.20 6.30
C ILE A 90 -1.12 10.12 6.00
N LEU A 91 -1.28 9.38 4.91
CA LEU A 91 -0.33 8.36 4.50
C LEU A 91 1.05 8.94 4.15
N LYS A 92 1.09 10.10 3.49
CA LYS A 92 2.35 10.81 3.19
C LYS A 92 3.06 11.24 4.47
N ASP A 93 2.33 11.86 5.40
CA ASP A 93 2.89 12.31 6.67
C ASP A 93 3.47 11.13 7.47
N LYS A 94 2.74 10.01 7.51
CA LYS A 94 3.19 8.78 8.18
C LYS A 94 4.43 8.16 7.51
N CYS A 95 4.53 8.22 6.19
CA CYS A 95 5.73 7.80 5.48
C CYS A 95 6.95 8.65 5.84
N ILE A 96 6.78 9.97 5.99
CA ILE A 96 7.85 10.88 6.39
C ILE A 96 8.31 10.56 7.82
N GLU A 97 7.39 10.37 8.77
CA GLU A 97 7.73 9.97 10.15
C GLU A 97 8.53 8.66 10.19
N LEU A 98 8.08 7.64 9.45
CA LEU A 98 8.78 6.35 9.40
C LEU A 98 10.17 6.46 8.77
N GLN A 99 10.33 7.30 7.74
CA GLN A 99 11.64 7.56 7.13
C GLN A 99 12.60 8.24 8.10
N LEU A 100 12.13 9.26 8.84
CA LEU A 100 12.93 9.93 9.87
C LEU A 100 13.31 8.97 11.00
N HIS A 101 12.36 8.16 11.48
CA HIS A 101 12.63 7.16 12.51
C HIS A 101 13.66 6.11 12.06
N ASN A 102 13.54 5.62 10.83
CA ASN A 102 14.52 4.69 10.26
C ASN A 102 15.91 5.32 10.14
N GLN A 103 15.99 6.61 9.80
CA GLN A 103 17.26 7.33 9.75
C GLN A 103 17.91 7.44 11.14
N ASP A 104 17.13 7.75 12.18
CA ASP A 104 17.61 7.77 13.57
C ASP A 104 18.10 6.39 14.03
N LEU A 105 17.36 5.33 13.73
CA LEU A 105 17.78 3.96 14.03
C LEU A 105 19.09 3.57 13.33
N LEU A 106 19.26 3.94 12.06
CA LEU A 106 20.50 3.69 11.32
C LEU A 106 21.69 4.44 11.92
N GLN A 107 21.48 5.68 12.38
CA GLN A 107 22.52 6.44 13.09
C GLN A 107 22.90 5.75 14.41
N LYS A 108 21.91 5.31 15.19
CA LYS A 108 22.15 4.55 16.44
C LYS A 108 22.89 3.24 16.19
N ILE A 109 22.51 2.47 15.18
CA ILE A 109 23.21 1.22 14.80
C ILE A 109 24.65 1.52 14.41
N THR A 110 24.88 2.58 13.63
CA THR A 110 26.23 2.97 13.20
C THR A 110 27.09 3.37 14.41
N GLN A 111 26.52 4.12 15.35
CA GLN A 111 27.19 4.53 16.58
C GLN A 111 27.55 3.32 17.45
N LEU A 112 26.59 2.44 17.74
CA LEU A 112 26.81 1.24 18.53
C LEU A 112 27.81 0.28 17.88
N SER A 113 27.83 0.20 16.55
CA SER A 113 28.81 -0.63 15.82
C SER A 113 30.24 -0.11 16.01
N LYS A 114 30.44 1.22 15.97
CA LYS A 114 31.74 1.84 16.28
C LYS A 114 32.17 1.55 17.72
N GLU A 115 31.28 1.79 18.68
CA GLU A 115 31.55 1.50 20.10
C GLU A 115 31.87 0.02 20.36
N LYS A 116 31.24 -0.90 19.61
CA LYS A 116 31.54 -2.33 19.71
C LYS A 116 32.90 -2.70 19.12
N GLN A 117 33.29 -2.12 17.98
CA GLN A 117 34.63 -2.34 17.42
C GLN A 117 35.71 -1.88 18.38
N GLU A 118 35.49 -0.77 19.09
CA GLU A 118 36.40 -0.28 20.14
C GLU A 118 36.56 -1.25 21.31
N LYS A 119 35.55 -2.07 21.61
CA LYS A 119 35.56 -3.02 22.74
C LYS A 119 36.09 -4.42 22.40
N GLN A 120 36.37 -4.74 21.13
CA GLN A 120 36.73 -6.11 20.70
C GLN A 120 38.24 -6.40 20.58
N PHE A 121 39.12 -5.53 21.07
CA PHE A 121 40.57 -5.74 20.92
C PHE A 121 41.17 -6.69 21.97
N VAL A 122 40.52 -6.86 23.11
CA VAL A 122 41.03 -7.64 24.24
C VAL A 122 40.02 -8.72 24.63
N GLU A 123 40.45 -9.97 24.51
CA GLU A 123 39.78 -11.16 25.03
C GLU A 123 40.34 -11.49 26.41
N ILE A 124 39.49 -11.90 27.34
CA ILE A 124 39.90 -12.23 28.71
C ILE A 124 39.49 -13.66 29.01
N LYS A 125 40.45 -14.41 29.54
CA LYS A 125 40.24 -15.78 29.99
C LYS A 125 40.82 -15.93 31.38
N SER A 126 40.01 -16.38 32.33
CA SER A 126 40.51 -16.94 33.58
C SER A 126 40.60 -18.46 33.42
N TYR A 127 41.69 -19.04 33.92
CA TYR A 127 41.80 -20.48 34.08
C TYR A 127 42.59 -20.83 35.33
N LEU A 128 42.23 -21.97 35.90
CA LEU A 128 42.80 -22.51 37.12
C LEU A 128 43.93 -23.48 36.78
N GLN A 129 45.13 -23.24 37.30
CA GLN A 129 46.28 -24.11 37.08
C GLN A 129 46.65 -24.81 38.39
N TYR A 130 46.34 -26.11 38.46
CA TYR A 130 46.68 -26.92 39.63
C TYR A 130 48.13 -27.43 39.53
N SER A 131 48.96 -27.02 40.49
CA SER A 131 50.27 -27.63 40.74
C SER A 131 50.24 -28.36 42.09
N PRO A 132 50.93 -29.51 42.26
CA PRO A 132 50.94 -30.29 43.50
C PRO A 132 51.47 -29.53 44.73
N LYS A 133 52.14 -28.37 44.55
CA LYS A 133 52.75 -27.59 45.64
C LYS A 133 52.08 -26.24 45.90
N VAL A 134 51.34 -25.68 44.94
CA VAL A 134 50.72 -24.35 45.01
C VAL A 134 49.46 -24.36 44.14
N GLN A 135 48.32 -23.89 44.67
CA GLN A 135 47.15 -23.60 43.83
C GLN A 135 47.33 -22.19 43.25
N GLU A 136 47.42 -22.11 41.92
CA GLU A 136 47.53 -20.84 41.20
C GLU A 136 46.31 -20.66 40.28
N GLU A 137 45.76 -19.45 40.23
CA GLU A 137 44.77 -19.05 39.23
C GLU A 137 45.38 -17.97 38.33
N THR A 138 45.22 -18.13 37.02
CA THR A 138 45.77 -17.20 36.04
C THR A 138 44.64 -16.46 35.32
N ILE A 139 44.72 -15.14 35.35
CA ILE A 139 43.95 -14.27 34.46
C ILE A 139 44.85 -13.95 33.25
N CYS A 140 44.37 -14.31 32.07
CA CYS A 140 45.02 -14.04 30.80
C CYS A 140 44.21 -12.99 30.02
N LEU A 141 44.84 -11.83 29.79
CA LEU A 141 44.39 -10.83 28.83
C LEU A 141 45.10 -11.09 27.52
N LYS A 142 44.34 -11.31 26.45
CA LYS A 142 44.86 -11.60 25.12
C LYS A 142 44.33 -10.59 24.13
N TRP A 143 45.19 -10.08 23.25
CA TRP A 143 44.77 -9.18 22.18
C TRP A 143 45.12 -9.73 20.80
N THR A 144 44.33 -9.34 19.81
CA THR A 144 44.41 -9.89 18.45
C THR A 144 45.48 -9.21 17.58
N GLN A 145 45.90 -8.00 17.94
CA GLN A 145 46.85 -7.19 17.19
C GLN A 145 47.84 -6.52 18.14
N LYS A 146 49.11 -6.43 17.74
CA LYS A 146 50.15 -5.74 18.53
C LYS A 146 49.73 -4.31 18.85
N ILE A 147 49.80 -3.95 20.13
CA ILE A 147 49.45 -2.62 20.64
C ILE A 147 50.76 -1.87 20.92
N ALA A 148 51.03 -0.80 20.17
CA ALA A 148 52.15 0.09 20.44
C ALA A 148 51.89 0.93 21.70
N ASN A 149 52.95 1.29 22.43
CA ASN A 149 52.87 2.12 23.64
C ASN A 149 51.88 1.60 24.70
N LEU A 150 51.69 0.27 24.77
CA LEU A 150 50.74 -0.36 25.67
C LEU A 150 51.09 -0.09 27.14
N GLN A 151 50.15 0.50 27.86
CA GLN A 151 50.18 0.68 29.30
C GLN A 151 48.97 -0.02 29.90
N ILE A 152 49.20 -0.86 30.91
CA ILE A 152 48.13 -1.59 31.60
C ILE A 152 48.23 -1.28 33.09
N LYS A 153 47.11 -0.89 33.68
CA LYS A 153 46.89 -0.79 35.11
C LYS A 153 45.93 -1.89 35.53
N TYR A 154 46.12 -2.41 36.73
CA TYR A 154 45.19 -3.36 37.32
C TYR A 154 44.93 -3.02 38.78
N LYS A 155 43.77 -3.42 39.28
CA LYS A 155 43.36 -3.27 40.67
C LYS A 155 42.64 -4.53 41.12
N SER A 156 43.08 -5.12 42.22
CA SER A 156 42.41 -6.24 42.86
C SER A 156 41.56 -5.76 44.05
N LYS A 157 40.34 -6.28 44.16
CA LYS A 157 39.45 -6.07 45.30
C LYS A 157 38.74 -7.38 45.65
N GLY A 158 39.29 -8.09 46.63
CA GLY A 158 38.83 -9.43 46.97
C GLY A 158 39.05 -10.38 45.80
N LYS A 159 37.96 -10.95 45.25
CA LYS A 159 38.00 -11.83 44.07
C LYS A 159 38.03 -11.09 42.74
N ALA A 160 37.59 -9.83 42.70
CA ALA A 160 37.48 -9.08 41.46
C ALA A 160 38.83 -8.45 41.11
N VAL A 161 39.23 -8.58 39.84
CA VAL A 161 40.40 -7.91 39.27
C VAL A 161 39.93 -7.06 38.10
N GLU A 162 40.11 -5.76 38.24
CA GLU A 162 39.81 -4.75 37.22
C GLU A 162 41.08 -4.39 36.48
N PHE A 163 40.97 -4.22 35.16
CA PHE A 163 42.05 -3.80 34.28
C PHE A 163 41.63 -2.57 33.48
N GLU A 164 42.58 -1.66 33.32
CA GLU A 164 42.49 -0.51 32.43
C GLU A 164 43.75 -0.48 31.58
N GLY A 165 43.58 -0.37 30.27
CA GLY A 165 44.70 -0.31 29.35
C GLY A 165 44.54 0.78 28.30
N TYR A 166 45.69 1.33 27.88
CA TYR A 166 45.81 2.34 26.84
C TYR A 166 46.95 1.96 25.89
N GLY A 167 46.79 2.21 24.60
CA GLY A 167 47.86 2.10 23.61
C GLY A 167 47.38 2.47 22.21
N GLU A 168 48.13 2.03 21.19
CA GLU A 168 47.88 2.40 19.79
C GLU A 168 47.88 1.18 18.87
N ILE A 169 46.87 1.08 18.00
CA ILE A 169 46.80 0.08 16.91
C ILE A 169 46.58 0.85 15.61
N GLN A 170 47.46 0.67 14.63
CA GLN A 170 47.36 1.33 13.31
C GLN A 170 47.14 2.86 13.42
N ASN A 171 47.87 3.52 14.31
CA ASN A 171 47.76 4.97 14.62
C ASN A 171 46.39 5.41 15.18
N LYS A 172 45.61 4.49 15.75
CA LYS A 172 44.39 4.80 16.51
C LYS A 172 44.60 4.46 17.98
N ASN A 173 44.22 5.38 18.85
CA ASN A 173 44.22 5.15 20.30
C ASN A 173 43.19 4.07 20.63
N VAL A 174 43.61 3.11 21.45
CA VAL A 174 42.75 2.05 21.98
C VAL A 174 42.76 2.16 23.48
N ILE A 175 41.57 2.21 24.06
CA ILE A 175 41.35 2.16 25.51
C ILE A 175 40.49 0.94 25.77
N PHE A 176 40.87 0.13 26.74
CA PHE A 176 40.04 -0.97 27.20
C PHE A 176 39.90 -0.94 28.71
N GLN A 177 38.72 -1.33 29.18
CA GLN A 177 38.43 -1.55 30.57
C GLN A 177 37.68 -2.86 30.71
N CYS A 178 38.09 -3.67 31.66
CA CYS A 178 37.49 -4.97 31.86
C CYS A 178 37.70 -5.51 33.27
N GLN A 179 36.78 -6.35 33.70
CA GLN A 179 36.82 -7.01 35.01
C GLN A 179 36.77 -8.52 34.81
N CYS A 180 37.52 -9.25 35.62
CA CYS A 180 37.41 -10.68 35.76
C CYS A 180 37.38 -11.05 37.24
N ASP A 181 36.57 -12.03 37.59
CA ASP A 181 36.53 -12.56 38.94
C ASP A 181 37.38 -13.84 39.02
N LEU A 182 38.16 -13.95 40.08
CA LEU A 182 38.86 -15.18 40.47
C LEU A 182 37.89 -16.16 41.11
N SER A 183 38.14 -17.45 40.94
CA SER A 183 37.34 -18.51 41.57
C SER A 183 37.42 -18.45 43.10
N LYS A 184 38.58 -18.08 43.65
CA LYS A 184 38.87 -18.00 45.10
C LYS A 184 39.50 -16.65 45.48
N MET A 185 39.52 -16.37 46.78
CA MET A 185 40.24 -15.22 47.32
C MET A 185 41.74 -15.46 47.15
N PRO A 186 42.51 -14.50 46.62
CA PRO A 186 43.96 -14.54 46.67
C PRO A 186 44.47 -14.64 48.10
N VAL A 187 45.67 -15.20 48.28
CA VAL A 187 46.38 -15.12 49.55
C VAL A 187 46.63 -13.65 49.92
N ASP A 188 46.23 -13.26 51.14
CA ASP A 188 46.32 -11.88 51.62
C ASP A 188 47.74 -11.31 51.54
N ASN A 189 47.86 -10.05 51.11
CA ASN A 189 49.11 -9.29 50.96
C ASN A 189 50.11 -9.82 49.92
N GLN A 190 49.72 -10.77 49.05
CA GLN A 190 50.57 -11.23 47.95
C GLN A 190 50.19 -10.52 46.65
N GLU A 191 51.15 -9.80 46.07
CA GLU A 191 51.01 -9.27 44.72
C GLU A 191 51.01 -10.42 43.68
N PRO A 192 50.22 -10.33 42.60
CA PRO A 192 50.23 -11.33 41.56
C PRO A 192 51.58 -11.36 40.83
N ARG A 193 52.00 -12.54 40.41
CA ARG A 193 53.11 -12.67 39.47
C ARG A 193 52.64 -12.23 38.09
N ILE A 194 53.34 -11.28 37.50
CA ILE A 194 53.00 -10.70 36.19
C ILE A 194 53.93 -11.24 35.12
N ILE A 195 53.38 -11.75 34.03
CA ILE A 195 54.13 -12.18 32.84
C ILE A 195 53.54 -11.47 31.62
N LEU A 196 54.34 -10.61 30.99
CA LEU A 196 53.98 -9.93 29.75
C LEU A 196 54.64 -10.63 28.56
N LYS A 197 53.84 -11.00 27.56
CA LYS A 197 54.25 -11.48 26.24
C LYS A 197 53.80 -10.48 25.17
N GLU A 198 54.20 -10.71 23.92
CA GLU A 198 53.92 -9.78 22.82
C GLU A 198 52.42 -9.50 22.62
N CYS A 199 51.55 -10.52 22.74
CA CYS A 199 50.11 -10.39 22.58
C CYS A 199 49.25 -10.82 23.79
N GLU A 200 49.89 -11.02 24.95
CA GLU A 200 49.23 -11.56 26.12
C GLU A 200 49.83 -11.01 27.41
N LEU A 201 48.98 -10.75 28.40
CA LEU A 201 49.37 -10.44 29.78
C LEU A 201 48.75 -11.50 30.70
N HIS A 202 49.59 -12.12 31.53
CA HIS A 202 49.20 -13.13 32.49
C HIS A 202 49.41 -12.58 33.90
N LEU A 203 48.34 -12.50 34.69
CA LEU A 203 48.41 -12.26 36.13
C LEU A 203 48.13 -13.56 36.85
N ILE A 204 49.08 -13.99 37.67
CA ILE A 204 49.03 -15.27 38.36
C ILE A 204 48.91 -15.01 39.85
N TYR A 205 47.76 -15.39 40.39
CA TYR A 205 47.44 -15.30 41.81
C TYR A 205 47.64 -16.65 42.47
N GLN A 206 48.21 -16.62 43.66
CA GLN A 206 48.14 -17.75 44.57
C GLN A 206 46.81 -17.68 45.33
N ILE A 207 46.09 -18.79 45.38
CA ILE A 207 44.72 -18.91 45.91
C ILE A 207 44.57 -20.04 46.93
#